data_AF-A0A3D8UGB5-F1
#
_entry.id   AF-A0A3D8UGB5-F1
#
_cell.length_a   1.000
_cell.length_b   1.000
_cell.length_c   1.000
_cell.angle_alpha   90.00
_cell.angle_beta   90.00
_cell.angle_gamma   90.00
#
_symmetry.space_group_name_H-M   'P 1'
#
loop_
_entity.id
_entity.type
_entity.pdbx_description
1 polymer ?
#
loop_
_entity_poly.entity_id
_entity_poly.type
_entity_poly.pdbx_seq_one_letter_code
_entity_poly.pdbx_strand_id
1 'polypeptide(L)'
;MNVELVLATRMLKRASIIYILCPLLFLIRSQNAFVTSLASSIIVAIGFYLGAVIMSYAAKISLNFYYFAAIFGYLFRLIFIFGLLLLLRSLYSIDELAMSLTVPIVFLSMLFLEMAMVIKRKDTDLDWANDNSS
;
A
#
# COMPACT_ATOMS: atom_id res chain seq x y z
N MET A 1 16.51 13.01 -2.20
CA MET A 1 15.07 12.67 -2.22
C MET A 1 14.93 11.22 -1.76
N ASN A 2 14.09 10.92 -0.77
CA ASN A 2 14.12 9.62 -0.11
C ASN A 2 13.61 8.51 -1.04
N VAL A 3 14.42 7.47 -1.26
CA VAL A 3 14.17 6.39 -2.24
C VAL A 3 12.85 5.66 -1.95
N GLU A 4 12.54 5.40 -0.69
CA GLU A 4 11.31 4.74 -0.23
C GLU A 4 10.04 5.51 -0.58
N LEU A 5 10.05 6.85 -0.43
CA LEU A 5 8.90 7.69 -0.76
C LEU A 5 8.67 7.75 -2.28
N VAL A 6 9.75 7.77 -3.05
CA VAL A 6 9.71 7.71 -4.52
C VAL A 6 9.24 6.34 -4.99
N LEU A 7 9.64 5.27 -4.30
CA LEU A 7 9.17 3.92 -4.58
C LEU A 7 7.65 3.90 -4.37
N ALA A 8 7.19 4.22 -3.16
CA ALA A 8 5.77 4.22 -2.76
C ALA A 8 4.87 5.02 -3.70
N THR A 9 5.26 6.24 -4.05
CA THR A 9 4.49 7.07 -4.99
C THR A 9 4.40 6.46 -6.39
N ARG A 10 5.47 5.83 -6.89
CA ARG A 10 5.43 5.08 -8.15
C ARG A 10 4.55 3.84 -8.06
N MET A 11 4.51 3.17 -6.91
CA MET A 11 3.60 2.02 -6.68
C MET A 11 2.16 2.47 -6.67
N LEU A 12 1.82 3.50 -5.91
CA LEU A 12 0.47 4.08 -5.88
C LEU A 12 0.01 4.48 -7.28
N LYS A 13 0.90 5.10 -8.08
CA LYS A 13 0.57 5.49 -9.45
C LYS A 13 0.34 4.30 -10.38
N ARG A 14 1.02 3.16 -10.18
CA ARG A 14 0.80 1.94 -10.98
C ARG A 14 -0.41 1.13 -10.48
N ALA A 15 -0.59 1.09 -9.17
CA ALA A 15 -1.74 0.48 -8.51
C ALA A 15 -3.04 1.28 -8.73
N SER A 16 -2.96 2.52 -9.24
CA SER A 16 -4.14 3.34 -9.54
C SER A 16 -5.13 2.65 -10.48
N ILE A 17 -4.64 1.78 -11.38
CA ILE A 17 -5.48 0.96 -12.25
C ILE A 17 -6.35 0.01 -11.42
N ILE A 18 -5.77 -0.64 -10.41
CA ILE A 18 -6.45 -1.55 -9.49
C ILE A 18 -7.40 -0.77 -8.57
N TYR A 19 -6.93 0.42 -8.17
CA TYR A 19 -7.67 1.59 -7.67
C TYR A 19 -9.09 1.76 -8.17
N ILE A 20 -9.16 1.75 -9.48
CA ILE A 20 -10.32 2.21 -10.24
C ILE A 20 -11.12 1.00 -10.73
N LEU A 21 -10.44 -0.06 -11.18
CA LEU A 21 -11.08 -1.27 -11.68
C LEU A 21 -11.83 -2.03 -10.59
N CYS A 22 -11.26 -2.17 -9.38
CA CYS A 22 -11.91 -2.96 -8.33
C CYS A 22 -13.26 -2.35 -7.90
N PRO A 23 -13.36 -1.04 -7.62
CA PRO A 23 -14.66 -0.40 -7.37
C PRO A 23 -15.60 -0.46 -8.57
N LEU A 24 -15.11 -0.23 -9.79
CA LEU A 24 -15.94 -0.30 -11.02
C LEU A 24 -16.61 -1.66 -11.20
N LEU A 25 -15.93 -2.77 -10.87
CA LEU A 25 -16.54 -4.10 -10.92
C LEU A 25 -17.68 -4.26 -9.90
N PHE A 26 -17.55 -3.63 -8.72
CA PHE A 26 -18.61 -3.62 -7.71
C PHE A 26 -19.82 -2.76 -8.08
N LEU A 27 -19.70 -1.89 -9.08
CA LEU A 27 -20.82 -1.11 -9.62
C LEU A 27 -21.90 -2.01 -10.25
N ILE A 28 -21.51 -3.19 -10.76
CA ILE A 28 -22.44 -4.21 -11.29
C ILE A 28 -23.36 -4.76 -10.20
N ARG A 29 -22.90 -4.75 -8.93
CA ARG A 29 -23.65 -5.27 -7.78
C ARG A 29 -24.59 -4.21 -7.21
N SER A 30 -24.06 -3.06 -6.80
CA SER A 30 -24.85 -1.96 -6.25
C SER A 30 -24.04 -0.66 -6.15
N GLN A 31 -24.74 0.48 -6.08
CA GLN A 31 -24.09 1.77 -5.81
C GLN A 31 -23.40 1.80 -4.44
N ASN A 32 -23.99 1.18 -3.41
CA ASN A 32 -23.36 1.08 -2.09
C ASN A 32 -22.09 0.23 -2.12
N ALA A 33 -22.07 -0.86 -2.89
CA ALA A 33 -20.88 -1.70 -3.07
C ALA A 33 -19.75 -0.93 -3.77
N PHE A 34 -20.09 -0.11 -4.78
CA PHE A 34 -19.13 0.78 -5.44
C PHE A 34 -18.50 1.77 -4.46
N VAL A 35 -19.30 2.52 -3.70
CA VAL A 35 -18.79 3.52 -2.75
C VAL A 35 -17.94 2.86 -1.67
N THR A 36 -18.40 1.71 -1.16
CA THR A 36 -17.67 0.93 -0.16
C THR A 36 -16.32 0.46 -0.67
N SER A 37 -16.28 -0.08 -1.89
CA SER A 37 -15.04 -0.55 -2.51
C SER A 37 -14.08 0.61 -2.82
N LEU A 38 -14.61 1.74 -3.29
CA LEU A 38 -13.81 2.95 -3.54
C LEU A 38 -13.17 3.46 -2.25
N ALA A 39 -13.95 3.61 -1.17
CA ALA A 39 -13.45 4.04 0.12
C ALA A 39 -12.41 3.06 0.68
N SER A 40 -12.70 1.75 0.63
CA SER A 40 -11.77 0.71 1.09
C SER A 40 -10.45 0.75 0.34
N SER A 41 -10.49 0.94 -0.98
CA SER A 41 -9.30 1.04 -1.83
C SER A 41 -8.44 2.25 -1.47
N ILE A 42 -9.06 3.41 -1.23
CA ILE A 42 -8.37 4.63 -0.82
C ILE A 42 -7.72 4.45 0.55
N ILE A 43 -8.42 3.84 1.51
CA ILE A 43 -7.90 3.57 2.85
C ILE A 43 -6.63 2.72 2.78
N VAL A 44 -6.66 1.63 1.99
CA VAL A 44 -5.49 0.77 1.79
C VAL A 44 -4.34 1.55 1.16
N ALA A 45 -4.60 2.33 0.11
CA ALA A 45 -3.59 3.13 -0.57
C ALA A 45 -2.90 4.14 0.36
N ILE A 46 -3.67 4.82 1.21
CA ILE A 46 -3.16 5.74 2.24
C ILE A 46 -2.30 4.97 3.27
N GLY A 47 -2.73 3.79 3.70
CA GLY A 47 -1.96 2.95 4.63
C GLY A 47 -0.60 2.52 4.06
N PHE A 48 -0.52 2.21 2.76
CA PHE A 48 0.75 1.94 2.08
C PHE A 48 1.64 3.18 2.02
N TYR A 49 1.06 4.33 1.67
CA TYR A 49 1.79 5.60 1.62
C TYR A 49 2.37 5.98 2.99
N LEU A 50 1.56 5.95 4.05
CA LEU A 50 2.01 6.24 5.42
C LEU A 50 3.11 5.27 5.88
N GLY A 51 2.96 3.98 5.61
CA GLY A 51 4.00 2.99 5.94
C GLY A 51 5.33 3.31 5.26
N ALA A 52 5.30 3.69 3.98
CA ALA A 52 6.50 4.10 3.26
C ALA A 52 7.11 5.40 3.77
N VAL A 53 6.29 6.36 4.23
CA VAL A 53 6.79 7.57 4.89
C VAL A 53 7.56 7.19 6.16
N ILE A 54 7.00 6.31 7.00
CA ILE A 54 7.64 5.85 8.23
C ILE A 54 8.97 5.15 7.94
N MET A 55 8.98 4.19 7.00
CA MET A 55 10.21 3.50 6.56
C MET A 55 11.22 4.47 5.97
N SER A 56 10.77 5.44 5.18
CA SER A 56 11.61 6.48 4.57
C SER A 56 12.31 7.36 5.60
N TYR A 57 11.64 7.68 6.71
CA TYR A 57 12.25 8.43 7.80
C TYR A 57 13.20 7.54 8.61
N ALA A 58 12.82 6.29 8.86
CA ALA A 58 13.63 5.34 9.60
C ALA A 58 14.96 5.00 8.90
N ALA A 59 14.95 4.89 7.57
CA ALA A 59 16.13 4.63 6.75
C ALA A 59 17.22 5.72 6.88
N LYS A 60 16.86 6.95 7.27
CA LYS A 60 17.83 8.03 7.51
C LYS A 60 18.59 7.88 8.82
N ILE A 61 18.05 7.13 9.78
CA ILE A 61 18.62 7.01 11.12
C ILE A 61 19.63 5.87 11.14
N SER A 62 19.22 4.65 10.80
CA SER A 62 20.12 3.49 10.67
C SER A 62 19.45 2.33 9.93
N LEU A 63 20.25 1.40 9.42
CA LEU A 63 19.75 0.19 8.76
C LEU A 63 18.98 -0.73 9.72
N ASN A 64 19.44 -0.86 10.97
CA ASN A 64 18.73 -1.64 12.00
C ASN A 64 17.37 -1.01 12.34
N PHE A 65 17.31 0.32 12.39
CA PHE A 65 16.06 1.03 12.64
C PHE A 65 15.09 0.94 11.45
N TYR A 66 15.61 0.84 10.21
CA TYR A 66 14.79 0.55 9.03
C TYR A 66 14.06 -0.79 9.13
N TYR A 67 14.75 -1.88 9.50
CA TYR A 67 14.10 -3.19 9.68
C TYR A 67 13.07 -3.18 10.81
N PHE A 68 13.37 -2.50 11.92
CA PHE A 68 12.41 -2.32 13.00
C PHE A 68 11.17 -1.54 12.54
N ALA A 69 11.38 -0.42 11.84
CA ALA A 69 10.31 0.39 11.28
C ALA A 69 9.52 -0.33 10.18
N ALA A 70 10.11 -1.30 9.49
CA ALA A 70 9.40 -2.13 8.52
C ALA A 70 8.35 -3.02 9.20
N ILE A 71 8.74 -3.70 10.28
CA ILE A 71 7.84 -4.54 11.07
C ILE A 71 6.77 -3.68 11.74
N PHE A 72 7.19 -2.59 12.39
CA PHE A 72 6.27 -1.71 13.09
C PHE A 72 5.34 -0.97 12.12
N GLY A 73 5.84 -0.52 10.97
CA GLY A 73 5.07 0.13 9.92
C GLY A 73 4.00 -0.78 9.32
N TYR A 74 4.29 -2.09 9.20
CA TYR A 74 3.29 -3.07 8.79
C TYR A 74 2.18 -3.23 9.83
N LEU A 75 2.54 -3.37 11.11
CA LEU A 75 1.56 -3.44 12.20
C LEU A 75 0.68 -2.18 12.26
N PHE A 76 1.31 -1.01 12.17
CA PHE A 76 0.62 0.28 12.10
C PHE A 76 -0.33 0.34 10.90
N ARG A 77 0.09 -0.15 9.73
CA ARG A 77 -0.75 -0.21 8.53
C ARG A 77 -2.00 -1.07 8.76
N LEU A 78 -1.87 -2.24 9.40
CA LEU A 78 -3.03 -3.08 9.70
C LEU A 78 -4.00 -2.37 10.65
N ILE A 79 -3.49 -1.81 11.76
CA ILE A 79 -4.30 -1.07 12.72
C ILE A 79 -5.01 0.12 12.04
N PHE A 80 -4.29 0.85 11.18
CA PHE A 80 -4.82 1.97 10.44
C PHE A 80 -5.96 1.53 9.49
N ILE A 81 -5.74 0.50 8.67
CA ILE A 81 -6.74 0.03 7.71
C ILE A 81 -7.99 -0.48 8.44
N PHE A 82 -7.82 -1.39 9.41
CA PHE A 82 -8.96 -1.93 10.16
C PHE A 82 -9.67 -0.85 10.98
N GLY A 83 -8.90 0.04 11.63
CA GLY A 83 -9.44 1.15 12.40
C GLY A 83 -10.29 2.09 11.55
N LEU A 84 -9.80 2.50 10.37
CA LEU A 84 -10.56 3.37 9.48
C LEU A 84 -11.79 2.68 8.88
N LEU A 85 -11.69 1.37 8.55
CA LEU A 85 -12.83 0.62 8.03
C LEU A 85 -13.93 0.46 9.09
N LEU A 86 -13.56 0.18 10.34
CA LEU A 86 -14.52 0.12 11.45
C LEU A 86 -15.16 1.48 11.70
N LEU A 87 -14.38 2.57 11.64
CA LEU A 87 -14.90 3.92 11.75
C LEU A 87 -15.86 4.26 10.60
N LEU A 88 -15.50 3.90 9.36
CA LEU A 88 -16.36 4.08 8.19
C LEU A 88 -17.66 3.28 8.32
N ARG A 89 -17.59 2.04 8.83
CA ARG A 89 -18.77 1.19 9.11
C ARG A 89 -19.70 1.82 10.13
N SER A 90 -19.16 2.55 11.10
CA SER A 90 -19.96 3.25 12.10
C SER A 90 -20.66 4.50 11.55
N LEU A 91 -20.11 5.12 10.50
CA LEU A 91 -20.62 6.38 9.94
C LEU A 91 -21.49 6.17 8.69
N TYR A 92 -21.32 5.06 7.98
CA TYR A 92 -21.96 4.79 6.70
C TYR A 92 -22.41 3.33 6.59
N SER A 93 -23.53 3.09 5.89
CA SER A 93 -24.03 1.75 5.60
C SER A 93 -23.16 1.04 4.55
N ILE A 94 -22.17 0.31 5.04
CA ILE A 94 -21.18 -0.43 4.24
C ILE A 94 -21.74 -1.76 3.71
N ASP A 95 -21.42 -2.10 2.47
CA ASP A 95 -21.57 -3.47 1.94
C ASP A 95 -20.39 -4.34 2.43
N GLU A 96 -20.65 -5.21 3.40
CA GLU A 96 -19.63 -6.03 4.05
C GLU A 96 -18.87 -6.94 3.07
N LEU A 97 -19.55 -7.42 2.02
CA LEU A 97 -18.94 -8.29 1.01
C LEU A 97 -18.00 -7.48 0.13
N ALA A 98 -18.41 -6.28 -0.29
CA ALA A 98 -17.56 -5.39 -1.08
C ALA A 98 -16.30 -5.00 -0.30
N MET A 99 -16.45 -4.66 0.98
CA MET A 99 -15.31 -4.33 1.86
C MET A 99 -14.38 -5.54 2.04
N SER A 100 -14.92 -6.70 2.42
CA SER A 100 -14.14 -7.91 2.71
C SER A 100 -13.38 -8.44 1.51
N LEU A 101 -13.86 -8.21 0.27
CA LEU A 101 -13.14 -8.62 -0.94
C LEU A 101 -12.17 -7.54 -1.42
N THR A 102 -12.59 -6.28 -1.41
CA THR A 102 -11.77 -5.18 -1.95
C THR A 102 -10.46 -5.03 -1.18
N VAL A 103 -10.52 -5.08 0.15
CA VAL A 103 -9.34 -4.87 1.01
C VAL A 103 -8.22 -5.87 0.68
N PRO A 104 -8.43 -7.20 0.74
CA PRO A 104 -7.39 -8.16 0.43
C PRO A 104 -6.97 -8.11 -1.05
N ILE A 105 -7.89 -7.91 -2.00
CA ILE A 105 -7.54 -7.81 -3.43
C ILE A 105 -6.58 -6.64 -3.66
N VAL A 106 -6.93 -5.46 -3.17
CA VAL A 106 -6.11 -4.25 -3.32
C VAL A 106 -4.79 -4.38 -2.59
N PHE A 107 -4.84 -4.87 -1.34
CA PHE A 107 -3.65 -5.03 -0.50
C PHE A 107 -2.65 -6.01 -1.12
N LEU A 108 -3.11 -7.19 -1.53
CA LEU A 108 -2.26 -8.22 -2.11
C LEU A 108 -1.72 -7.76 -3.48
N SER A 109 -2.53 -7.07 -4.27
CA SER A 109 -2.09 -6.48 -5.53
C SER A 109 -0.97 -5.46 -5.34
N MET A 110 -1.06 -4.61 -4.31
CA MET A 110 0.03 -3.69 -3.99
C MET A 110 1.30 -4.41 -3.56
N LEU A 111 1.18 -5.47 -2.76
CA LEU A 111 2.34 -6.30 -2.39
C LEU A 111 2.98 -6.97 -3.60
N PHE A 112 2.18 -7.51 -4.54
CA PHE A 112 2.73 -8.08 -5.77
C PHE A 112 3.41 -7.03 -6.64
N LEU A 113 2.84 -5.82 -6.74
CA LEU A 113 3.47 -4.70 -7.44
C LEU A 113 4.78 -4.28 -6.77
N GLU A 114 4.83 -4.28 -5.43
CA GLU A 114 6.05 -4.05 -4.66
C GLU A 114 7.14 -5.04 -4.99
N MET A 115 6.83 -6.34 -4.87
CA MET A 115 7.77 -7.41 -5.18
C MET A 115 8.23 -7.35 -6.64
N ALA A 116 7.32 -7.11 -7.58
CA ALA A 116 7.68 -6.98 -8.99
C ALA A 116 8.64 -5.80 -9.25
N MET A 117 8.47 -4.67 -8.54
CA MET A 117 9.37 -3.53 -8.66
C MET A 117 10.71 -3.73 -7.97
N VAL A 118 10.72 -4.37 -6.79
CA VAL A 118 11.96 -4.72 -6.08
C VAL A 118 12.78 -5.72 -6.90
N ILE A 119 12.15 -6.75 -7.47
CA ILE A 119 12.81 -7.73 -8.34
C ILE A 119 13.39 -7.04 -9.59
N LYS A 120 12.62 -6.18 -10.24
CA LYS A 120 13.08 -5.45 -11.44
C LYS A 120 14.18 -4.41 -11.14
N ARG A 121 14.32 -3.97 -9.88
CA ARG A 121 15.41 -3.10 -9.40
C ARG A 121 16.65 -3.85 -8.94
N LYS A 122 16.56 -5.16 -8.67
CA LYS A 122 17.73 -5.98 -8.35
C LYS A 122 18.83 -5.86 -9.42
N ASP A 123 18.44 -5.55 -10.65
CA ASP A 123 19.35 -5.32 -11.78
C ASP A 123 19.97 -3.92 -11.82
N THR A 124 19.51 -2.95 -11.00
CA THR A 124 20.00 -1.55 -11.02
C THR A 124 20.70 -1.14 -9.72
N ASP A 125 20.37 -1.77 -8.59
CA ASP A 125 21.01 -1.53 -7.30
C ASP A 125 22.25 -2.43 -7.07
N LEU A 126 22.71 -3.21 -8.06
CA LEU A 126 23.98 -3.95 -7.98
C LEU A 126 25.19 -3.13 -8.47
N ASP A 127 24.96 -2.04 -9.21
CA ASP A 127 26.06 -1.23 -9.75
C ASP A 127 26.76 -0.39 -8.67
N TRP A 128 26.01 0.15 -7.70
CA TRP A 128 26.62 0.92 -6.59
C TRP A 128 27.36 0.05 -5.57
N ALA A 129 27.10 -1.27 -5.53
CA ALA A 129 27.82 -2.23 -4.71
C ALA A 129 29.10 -2.75 -5.39
N ASN A 130 29.14 -2.70 -6.73
CA ASN A 130 30.30 -3.12 -7.54
C ASN A 130 31.28 -1.96 -7.79
N ASP A 131 30.84 -0.70 -7.69
CA ASP A 131 31.69 0.49 -7.81
C ASP A 131 32.59 0.76 -6.59
N ASN A 132 32.45 -0.03 -5.51
CA ASN A 132 33.27 0.08 -4.30
C ASN A 132 34.30 -1.06 -4.16
N SER A 133 34.50 -1.88 -5.19
CA SER A 133 35.50 -2.96 -5.20
C SER A 133 36.62 -2.72 -6.23
N SER A 134 37.28 -1.56 -6.12
CA SER A 134 38.59 -1.29 -6.74
C SER A 134 39.63 -0.98 -5.68
#